data_AF-A0A2A2ID73-F1
#
_entry.id   AF-A0A2A2ID73-F1
#
_cell.length_a   1.000
_cell.length_b   1.000
_cell.length_c   1.000
_cell.angle_alpha   90.00
_cell.angle_beta   90.00
_cell.angle_gamma   90.00
#
_symmetry.space_group_name_H-M   'P 1'
#
loop_
_entity.id
_entity.type
_entity.pdbx_description
1 polymer ?
#
loop_
_entity_poly.entity_id
_entity_poly.type
_entity_poly.pdbx_seq_one_letter_code
_entity_poly.pdbx_strand_id
1 'polypeptide(L)' 'MKNNPKLALIISLIVIVGIPLFFLVLSLITGNWNFFYFSLIPAWFAGFTGVIHSIKQLKEIKGKE' A
#
# COMPACT_ATOMS: atom_id res chain seq x y z
N MET A 1 -4.90 14.92 -15.52
CA MET A 1 -4.89 13.52 -15.03
C MET A 1 -6.30 13.19 -14.56
N LYS A 2 -6.93 12.13 -15.06
CA LYS A 2 -8.28 11.74 -14.62
C LYS A 2 -8.15 10.99 -13.30
N ASN A 3 -8.62 11.58 -12.20
CA ASN A 3 -8.54 10.99 -10.86
C ASN A 3 -9.43 9.76 -10.78
N ASN A 4 -8.83 8.56 -10.69
CA ASN A 4 -9.54 7.29 -10.58
C ASN A 4 -9.28 6.68 -9.20
N PRO A 5 -10.12 6.98 -8.18
CA PRO A 5 -9.88 6.54 -6.81
C PRO A 5 -9.91 5.01 -6.65
N LYS A 6 -10.58 4.28 -7.54
CA LYS A 6 -10.51 2.81 -7.62
C LYS A 6 -9.10 2.32 -7.98
N LEU A 7 -8.44 2.96 -8.94
CA LEU A 7 -7.07 2.63 -9.35
C LEU A 7 -6.09 2.95 -8.22
N ALA A 8 -6.26 4.11 -7.57
CA ALA A 8 -5.47 4.48 -6.40
C ALA A 8 -5.58 3.45 -5.27
N LEU A 9 -6.80 2.97 -4.96
CA LEU A 9 -7.02 1.89 -3.99
C LEU A 9 -6.27 0.60 -4.34
N ILE A 10 -6.34 0.16 -5.60
CA ILE A 10 -5.66 -1.05 -6.07
C ILE A 10 -4.14 -0.91 -5.90
N ILE A 11 -3.59 0.23 -6.33
CA ILE A 11 -2.15 0.50 -6.21
C ILE A 11 -1.73 0.52 -4.73
N SER A 12 -2.50 1.18 -3.86
CA SER A 12 -2.21 1.19 -2.42
C SER A 12 -2.24 -0.21 -1.81
N LEU A 13 -3.18 -1.07 -2.22
CA LEU A 13 -3.21 -2.47 -1.78
C LEU A 13 -1.99 -3.27 -2.26
N ILE A 14 -1.60 -3.08 -3.53
CA ILE A 14 -0.39 -3.71 -4.09
C ILE A 14 0.85 -3.24 -3.33
N VAL A 15 0.92 -1.97 -2.92
CA VAL A 15 2.04 -1.45 -2.13
C VAL A 15 2.07 -2.06 -0.72
N ILE A 16 0.91 -2.20 -0.05
CA ILE A 16 0.80 -2.84 1.27
C ILE A 16 1.32 -4.28 1.24
N VAL A 17 1.03 -5.03 0.18
CA VAL A 17 1.33 -6.47 0.13
C VAL A 17 2.62 -6.76 -0.63
N GLY A 18 2.83 -6.09 -1.75
CA GLY A 18 3.94 -6.30 -2.68
C GLY A 18 5.29 -5.86 -2.12
N ILE A 19 5.35 -4.73 -1.39
CA ILE A 19 6.62 -4.31 -0.76
C ILE A 19 7.06 -5.33 0.31
N PRO A 20 6.21 -5.73 1.29
CA PRO A 20 6.61 -6.77 2.24
C PRO A 20 6.91 -8.11 1.59
N LEU A 21 6.19 -8.52 0.52
CA LEU A 21 6.50 -9.76 -0.20
C LEU A 21 7.89 -9.72 -0.83
N PHE A 22 8.26 -8.59 -1.45
CA PHE A 22 9.58 -8.41 -2.03
C PHE A 22 10.69 -8.50 -0.98
N PHE A 23 10.52 -7.78 0.13
CA PHE A 23 11.49 -7.83 1.23
C PHE A 23 11.51 -9.18 1.97
N LEU A 24 10.40 -9.93 1.97
CA LEU A 24 10.35 -11.31 2.47
C LEU A 24 11.25 -12.22 1.63
N VAL A 25 11.14 -12.16 0.29
CA VAL A 25 12.01 -12.93 -0.62
C VAL A 25 13.47 -12.55 -0.42
N LEU A 26 13.78 -11.26 -0.28
CA LEU A 26 15.14 -10.81 0.03
C LEU A 26 15.65 -11.31 1.39
N SER A 27 14.80 -11.32 2.43
CA SER A 27 15.17 -11.88 3.74
C SER A 27 15.45 -13.39 3.65
N LEU A 28 14.69 -14.14 2.87
CA LEU A 28 14.92 -15.57 2.66
C LEU A 28 16.23 -15.84 1.92
N ILE A 29 16.57 -15.03 0.91
CA ILE A 29 17.83 -15.17 0.15
C ILE A 29 19.05 -14.76 0.99
N THR A 30 18.95 -13.68 1.76
CA THR A 30 20.07 -13.13 2.54
C THR A 30 20.22 -13.75 3.93
N GLY A 31 19.22 -14.50 4.40
CA GLY A 31 19.13 -14.98 5.78
C GLY A 31 18.92 -13.86 6.82
N ASN A 32 18.82 -12.61 6.38
CA ASN A 32 18.70 -11.45 7.26
C ASN A 32 17.26 -10.96 7.30
N TRP A 33 16.55 -11.30 8.38
CA TRP A 33 15.16 -10.93 8.62
C TRP A 33 14.93 -9.43 8.85
N ASN A 34 16.00 -8.66 9.12
CA ASN A 34 15.88 -7.20 9.31
C ASN A 34 15.34 -6.51 8.06
N PHE A 35 15.63 -7.02 6.86
CA PHE A 35 15.07 -6.50 5.62
C PHE A 35 13.53 -6.55 5.63
N PHE A 36 12.95 -7.68 6.02
CA PHE A 36 11.51 -7.81 6.15
C PHE A 36 10.95 -6.90 7.26
N TYR A 37 11.51 -6.96 8.48
CA TYR A 37 10.99 -6.18 9.62
C TYR A 37 11.07 -4.66 9.41
N PHE A 38 12.15 -4.17 8.81
CA PHE A 38 12.33 -2.73 8.56
C PHE A 38 11.44 -2.23 7.42
N SER A 39 11.05 -3.11 6.48
CA SER A 39 10.16 -2.76 5.38
C SER A 39 8.70 -2.62 5.81
N LEU A 40 8.28 -3.30 6.88
CA LEU A 40 6.88 -3.33 7.32
C LEU A 40 6.37 -1.95 7.70
N ILE A 41 7.15 -1.18 8.47
CA ILE A 41 6.76 0.16 8.92
C ILE A 41 6.49 1.09 7.72
N PRO A 42 7.45 1.36 6.82
CA PRO A 42 7.24 2.26 5.69
C PRO A 42 6.18 1.73 4.70
N ALA A 43 6.13 0.41 4.44
CA ALA A 43 5.09 -0.17 3.57
C ALA A 43 3.68 0.02 4.15
N TRP A 44 3.53 -0.16 5.46
CA TRP A 44 2.26 0.03 6.14
C TRP A 44 1.85 1.50 6.11
N PHE A 45 2.74 2.44 6.43
CA PHE A 45 2.43 3.87 6.35
C PHE A 45 2.09 4.34 4.94
N ALA A 46 2.88 3.96 3.92
CA ALA A 46 2.65 4.37 2.53
C ALA A 46 1.35 3.79 1.97
N GLY A 47 1.09 2.52 2.26
CA GLY A 47 -0.10 1.83 1.78
C GLY A 47 -1.38 2.27 2.51
N PHE A 48 -1.34 2.38 3.83
CA PHE A 48 -2.50 2.75 4.65
C PHE A 48 -2.95 4.19 4.39
N THR A 49 -2.01 5.11 4.21
CA THR A 49 -2.33 6.51 3.82
C THR A 49 -3.02 6.57 2.46
N GLY A 50 -2.53 5.81 1.47
CA GLY A 50 -3.16 5.71 0.15
C GLY A 50 -4.58 5.10 0.20
N VAL A 51 -4.78 4.07 1.03
CA VAL A 51 -6.10 3.47 1.26
C VAL A 51 -7.07 4.47 1.91
N ILE A 52 -6.67 5.14 2.99
CA ILE A 52 -7.51 6.15 3.68
C ILE A 52 -7.90 7.26 2.70
N HIS A 53 -6.93 7.79 1.97
CA HIS A 53 -7.16 8.88 1.03
C HIS A 53 -8.14 8.48 -0.09
N SER A 54 -7.96 7.27 -0.62
CA SER A 54 -8.83 6.75 -1.68
C SER A 54 -10.25 6.44 -1.17
N ILE A 55 -10.40 5.92 0.05
CA ILE A 55 -11.71 5.71 0.70
C ILE A 55 -12.42 7.05 0.92
N LYS A 56 -11.68 8.09 1.35
CA LYS A 56 -12.23 9.44 1.54
C LYS A 56 -12.77 10.00 0.22
N GLN A 57 -11.99 9.89 -0.87
CA GLN A 57 -12.44 10.32 -2.20
C GLN A 57 -13.67 9.52 -2.69
N LEU A 58 -13.69 8.21 -2.47
CA LEU A 58 -14.84 7.37 -2.83
C LEU A 58 -16.11 7.74 -2.07
N LYS A 59 -16.01 8.05 -0.77
CA LYS A 59 -17.15 8.56 0.02
C LYS A 59 -17.63 9.92 -0.46
N GLU A 60 -16.72 10.84 -0.77
CA GLU A 60 -17.08 12.18 -1.29
C GLU A 60 -17.78 12.12 -2.65
N ILE A 61 -17.38 11.19 -3.53
CA ILE A 61 -18.06 10.98 -4.82
C ILE A 61 -19.46 10.41 -4.59
N LYS A 62 -19.59 9.38 -3.74
CA LYS A 62 -20.86 8.69 -3.48
C LYS A 62 -21.89 9.52 -2.70
N GLY A 63 -21.44 10.48 -1.88
CA GLY A 63 -22.32 11.38 -1.13
C GLY A 63 -22.77 12.62 -1.91
N LYS A 64 -22.26 12.81 -3.14
CA LYS A 64 -22.65 13.87 -4.07
C LYS A 64 -23.55 13.38 -5.21
N GLU A 65 -23.75 12.07 -5.32
CA GLU A 65 -24.77 11.42 -6.17
C GLU A 65 -26.08 11.28 -5.40
#